data_AF-A0A137P5A8-F1
#
_entry.id   AF-A0A137P5A8-F1
#
_cell.length_a   1.000
_cell.length_b   1.000
_cell.length_c   1.000
_cell.angle_alpha   90.00
_cell.angle_beta   90.00
_cell.angle_gamma   90.00
#
_symmetry.space_group_name_H-M   'P 1'
#
loop_
_entity.id
_entity.type
_entity.pdbx_description
1 polymer ?
#
loop_
_entity_poly.entity_id
_entity_poly.type
_entity_poly.pdbx_seq_one_letter_code
_entity_poly.pdbx_strand_id
1 'polypeptide(L)'
;MDNNYIQRGNTLRRGRTLVRPDRQQGPAPMLDGSKERKPLDPWVIFSKIVTFWAPGFILKHTGFPAKDMQQAWREKVTLCFLICLICAAVVFLTLFLPKVLCTEEDQNNVSLAFPVKRANARETIGLWNIFGKIYSGPNAKYPLEWFENNGDTIIPDISPFMKRPQNVIDKCNALNSEFNIIRNLPCGNDQDQTGCKFLYGSDAYMAQELELYNQVPGGKLGAKAGFDWEDINDYKIVIEGYVLNLKPYFEKKGDQEYDFLDTALFQAAKNKADATKLFARNTDFKKVKSCLIDLYKSGELVKSTPGCFATNIFQYVALIVILGIVLIRFIMAFVFHWFISANLSRRPKNNYKKPAIPKQQYAVGGVSKQISDDPNELFGIMLVTCYSESEASMRCTLDSLANTDYSDDKKLLFIVADGIITGSGNDKSTPDICISMMEMDPAFENPEPQSYIAVAAG
;
A
#
# COMPACT_ATOMS: atom_id res chain seq x y z
N MET A 1 33.16 32.91 -68.73
CA MET A 1 31.71 32.81 -68.99
C MET A 1 31.13 31.92 -67.92
N ASP A 2 30.20 32.51 -67.17
CA ASP A 2 29.17 31.92 -66.30
C ASP A 2 29.58 31.14 -65.04
N ASN A 3 29.84 31.90 -63.97
CA ASN A 3 29.69 31.46 -62.59
C ASN A 3 28.22 31.55 -62.17
N ASN A 4 27.58 30.38 -62.00
CA ASN A 4 26.25 30.25 -61.41
C ASN A 4 26.26 30.56 -59.92
N TYR A 5 25.38 31.47 -59.50
CA TYR A 5 25.10 31.78 -58.10
C TYR A 5 24.40 30.60 -57.42
N ILE A 6 25.10 29.97 -56.47
CA ILE A 6 24.50 29.04 -55.51
C ILE A 6 23.70 29.85 -54.48
N GLN A 7 22.40 29.55 -54.39
CA GLN A 7 21.54 30.06 -53.34
C GLN A 7 22.09 29.68 -51.96
N ARG A 8 22.56 30.67 -51.20
CA ARG A 8 22.82 30.52 -49.77
C ARG A 8 21.49 30.53 -49.04
N GLY A 9 21.12 29.39 -48.47
CA GLY A 9 20.02 29.31 -47.52
C GLY A 9 20.24 30.30 -46.39
N ASN A 10 19.27 31.19 -46.18
CA ASN A 10 19.19 32.01 -44.98
C ASN A 10 18.95 31.08 -43.80
N THR A 11 20.04 30.72 -43.13
CA THR A 11 20.01 30.16 -41.78
C THR A 11 19.35 31.18 -40.87
N LEU A 12 18.10 30.91 -40.49
CA LEU A 12 17.44 31.62 -39.39
C LEU A 12 18.32 31.44 -38.15
N ARG A 13 19.10 32.47 -37.83
CA ARG A 13 19.73 32.60 -36.52
C ARG A 13 18.61 32.57 -35.50
N ARG A 14 18.47 31.45 -34.80
CA ARG A 14 17.66 31.31 -33.60
C ARG A 14 18.25 32.28 -32.58
N GLY A 15 17.73 33.50 -32.55
CA GLY A 15 17.92 34.40 -31.41
C GLY A 15 17.56 33.61 -30.17
N ARG A 16 18.46 33.65 -29.18
CA ARG A 16 18.27 33.02 -27.87
C ARG A 16 16.89 33.40 -27.33
N THR A 17 15.90 32.52 -27.50
CA THR A 17 14.63 32.63 -26.80
C THR A 17 14.91 32.36 -25.34
N LEU A 18 14.83 33.43 -24.55
CA LEU A 18 14.63 33.45 -23.10
C LEU A 18 15.37 32.33 -22.35
N VAL A 19 16.65 32.58 -22.07
CA VAL A 19 17.19 32.13 -20.79
C VAL A 19 16.28 32.77 -19.74
N ARG A 20 15.59 31.96 -18.93
CA ARG A 20 14.97 32.40 -17.67
C ARG A 20 16.04 32.24 -16.59
N PRO A 21 16.82 33.27 -16.23
CA PRO A 21 17.44 33.27 -14.93
C PRO A 21 16.32 33.52 -13.91
N ASP A 22 16.30 32.70 -12.87
CA ASP A 22 15.49 32.89 -11.67
C ASP A 22 13.97 32.82 -11.86
N ARG A 23 13.48 31.57 -11.83
CA ARG A 23 12.25 31.24 -11.11
C ARG A 23 12.50 31.40 -9.60
N GLN A 24 12.89 32.60 -9.16
CA GLN A 24 12.50 33.06 -7.84
C GLN A 24 11.13 33.70 -8.06
N GLN A 25 10.09 32.87 -8.04
CA GLN A 25 8.81 33.41 -7.60
C GLN A 25 9.09 33.96 -6.21
N GLY A 26 9.18 35.28 -6.07
CA GLY A 26 9.08 35.92 -4.77
C GLY A 26 7.86 35.31 -4.06
N PRO A 27 7.91 35.08 -2.74
CA PRO A 27 6.77 34.55 -2.03
C PRO A 27 5.55 35.38 -2.41
N ALA A 28 4.47 34.72 -2.86
CA ALA A 28 3.23 35.41 -3.21
C ALA A 28 2.91 36.41 -2.08
N PRO A 29 2.56 37.68 -2.39
CA PRO A 29 2.14 38.60 -1.37
C PRO A 29 1.03 37.92 -0.57
N MET A 30 1.22 37.87 0.76
CA MET A 30 0.28 37.21 1.66
C MET A 30 -1.10 37.82 1.41
N LEU A 31 -2.07 36.97 1.13
CA LEU A 31 -3.48 37.30 1.35
C LEU A 31 -3.62 37.61 2.84
N ASP A 32 -3.42 38.87 3.24
CA ASP A 32 -3.84 39.36 4.54
C ASP A 32 -5.35 39.62 4.50
N GLY A 33 -6.09 38.57 4.14
CA GLY A 33 -7.49 38.48 4.50
C GLY A 33 -7.52 38.22 5.99
N SER A 34 -7.46 39.29 6.78
CA SER A 34 -7.68 39.28 8.21
C SER A 34 -9.14 38.91 8.50
N LYS A 35 -9.51 37.66 8.21
CA LYS A 35 -10.55 37.01 9.00
C LYS A 35 -9.98 36.95 10.40
N GLU A 36 -10.52 37.75 11.32
CA GLU A 36 -10.26 37.64 12.76
C GLU A 36 -10.30 36.15 13.15
N ARG A 37 -9.13 35.53 13.26
CA ARG A 37 -9.04 34.11 13.59
C ARG A 37 -9.47 33.99 15.03
N LYS A 38 -10.56 33.24 15.28
CA LYS A 38 -11.05 33.01 16.63
C LYS A 38 -9.87 32.50 17.49
N PRO A 39 -9.64 33.07 18.69
CA PRO A 39 -8.49 32.71 19.53
C PRO A 39 -8.50 31.23 19.97
N LEU A 40 -9.63 30.54 19.79
CA LEU A 40 -9.87 29.14 20.15
C LEU A 40 -10.18 28.27 18.91
N ASP A 41 -9.52 28.50 17.78
CA ASP A 41 -9.58 27.56 16.67
C ASP A 41 -8.82 26.25 17.04
N PRO A 42 -9.48 25.07 17.03
CA PRO A 42 -8.85 23.79 17.34
C PRO A 42 -7.59 23.51 16.51
N TRP A 43 -7.55 23.98 15.26
CA TRP A 43 -6.40 23.82 14.38
C TRP A 43 -5.20 24.67 14.84
N VAL A 44 -5.46 25.89 15.32
CA VAL A 44 -4.43 26.78 15.88
C VAL A 44 -3.86 26.20 17.18
N ILE A 45 -4.71 25.60 18.02
CA ILE A 45 -4.28 24.92 19.24
C ILE A 45 -3.43 23.70 18.90
N PHE A 46 -3.90 22.86 17.97
CA PHE A 46 -3.18 21.66 17.54
C PHE A 46 -1.81 21.99 16.95
N SER A 47 -1.71 22.99 16.08
CA SER A 47 -0.42 23.41 15.50
C SER A 47 0.56 23.94 16.54
N LYS A 48 0.07 24.61 17.60
CA LYS A 48 0.90 25.03 18.74
C LYS A 48 1.37 23.85 19.59
N ILE A 49 0.55 22.82 19.77
CA ILE A 49 0.93 21.59 20.47
C ILE A 49 2.02 20.84 19.70
N VAL A 50 1.86 20.64 18.40
CA VAL A 50 2.85 19.91 17.57
C VAL A 50 4.19 20.66 17.49
N THR A 51 4.15 21.99 17.49
CA THR A 51 5.34 22.86 17.45
C THR A 51 5.77 23.38 18.83
N PHE A 52 5.45 22.65 19.91
CA PHE A 52 5.79 23.04 21.28
C PHE A 52 7.29 23.28 21.49
N TRP A 53 8.12 22.53 20.77
CA TRP A 53 9.59 22.62 20.81
C TRP A 53 10.15 23.91 20.20
N ALA A 54 9.33 24.66 19.45
CA ALA A 54 9.71 25.94 18.84
C ALA A 54 8.85 27.09 19.40
N PRO A 55 9.10 27.58 20.63
CA PRO A 55 8.37 28.70 21.21
C PRO A 55 8.59 30.03 20.46
N GLY A 56 7.66 30.97 20.60
CA GLY A 56 7.61 32.22 19.80
C GLY A 56 8.84 33.13 19.95
N PHE A 57 9.56 33.04 21.08
CA PHE A 57 10.80 33.80 21.28
C PHE A 57 11.93 33.31 20.36
N ILE A 58 12.02 32.00 20.11
CA ILE A 58 13.01 31.41 19.20
C ILE A 58 12.68 31.81 17.76
N LEU A 59 11.41 31.68 17.37
CA LEU A 59 10.97 32.04 16.01
C LEU A 59 11.17 33.52 15.68
N LYS A 60 11.00 34.39 16.68
CA LYS A 60 11.28 35.82 16.55
C LYS A 60 12.77 36.06 16.27
N HIS A 61 13.65 35.25 16.86
CA HIS A 61 15.09 35.39 16.68
C HIS A 61 15.60 34.77 15.37
N THR A 62 14.88 33.79 14.81
CA THR A 62 15.24 33.09 13.56
C THR A 62 14.60 33.70 12.30
N GLY A 63 14.19 34.97 12.33
CA GLY A 63 13.72 35.69 11.14
C GLY A 63 12.20 35.71 10.93
N PHE A 64 11.38 35.31 11.92
CA PHE A 64 9.92 35.44 11.86
C PHE A 64 9.38 36.47 12.88
N PRO A 65 9.50 37.79 12.61
CA PRO A 65 9.11 38.83 13.58
C PRO A 65 7.60 38.96 13.81
N ALA A 66 6.76 38.69 12.80
CA ALA A 66 5.30 38.85 12.88
C ALA A 66 4.59 37.60 13.46
N LYS A 67 3.58 37.80 14.32
CA LYS A 67 2.82 36.71 14.96
C LYS A 67 2.04 35.86 13.95
N ASP A 68 1.49 36.48 12.91
CA ASP A 68 0.74 35.76 11.87
C ASP A 68 1.66 34.90 11.00
N MET A 69 2.87 35.41 10.73
CA MET A 69 3.90 34.65 10.02
C MET A 69 4.39 33.45 10.86
N GLN A 70 4.53 33.62 12.18
CA GLN A 70 4.84 32.50 13.08
C GLN A 70 3.72 31.46 13.08
N GLN A 71 2.46 31.88 13.10
CA GLN A 71 1.32 30.96 13.07
C GLN A 71 1.26 30.18 11.74
N ALA A 72 1.45 30.86 10.60
CA ALA A 72 1.52 30.22 9.29
C ALA A 72 2.69 29.21 9.18
N TRP A 73 3.84 29.53 9.78
CA TRP A 73 4.97 28.59 9.87
C TRP A 73 4.60 27.35 10.69
N ARG A 74 3.96 27.52 11.86
CA ARG A 74 3.53 26.40 12.70
C ARG A 74 2.54 25.48 11.97
N GLU A 75 1.59 26.07 11.25
CA GLU A 75 0.61 25.31 10.46
C GLU A 75 1.29 24.48 9.36
N LYS A 76 2.28 25.04 8.66
CA LYS A 76 3.06 24.30 7.65
C LYS A 76 3.87 23.15 8.25
N VAL A 77 4.55 23.37 9.36
CA VAL A 77 5.31 22.32 10.07
C VAL A 77 4.37 21.21 10.56
N THR A 78 3.19 21.58 11.04
CA THR A 78 2.17 20.63 11.49
C THR A 78 1.67 19.74 10.35
N LEU A 79 1.49 20.30 9.15
CA LEU A 79 1.17 19.51 7.96
C LEU A 79 2.29 18.52 7.60
N CYS A 80 3.55 18.95 7.62
CA CYS A 80 4.69 18.06 7.38
C CYS A 80 4.76 16.93 8.42
N PHE A 81 4.54 17.25 9.70
CA PHE A 81 4.51 16.26 10.78
C PHE A 81 3.41 15.21 10.57
N LEU A 82 2.21 15.64 10.20
CA LEU A 82 1.08 14.74 9.93
C LEU A 82 1.38 13.82 8.74
N ILE A 83 1.99 14.34 7.67
CA ILE A 83 2.44 13.53 6.54
C ILE A 83 3.46 12.49 7.00
N CYS A 84 4.47 12.88 7.79
CA CYS A 84 5.46 11.95 8.33
C CYS A 84 4.81 10.85 9.20
N LEU A 85 3.83 11.19 10.03
CA LEU A 85 3.10 10.24 10.86
C LEU A 85 2.33 9.23 9.99
N ILE A 86 1.60 9.70 8.98
CA ILE A 86 0.89 8.80 8.05
C ILE A 86 1.88 7.90 7.31
N CYS A 87 3.00 8.44 6.81
CA CYS A 87 4.04 7.63 6.17
C CYS A 87 4.61 6.57 7.12
N ALA A 88 4.90 6.94 8.37
CA ALA A 88 5.38 5.99 9.38
C ALA A 88 4.34 4.91 9.68
N ALA A 89 3.06 5.27 9.77
CA ALA A 89 1.97 4.32 9.97
C ALA A 89 1.85 3.34 8.79
N VAL A 90 1.96 3.82 7.54
CA VAL A 90 1.97 2.95 6.35
C VAL A 90 3.15 1.98 6.38
N VAL A 91 4.36 2.45 6.71
CA VAL A 91 5.54 1.59 6.85
C VAL A 91 5.36 0.56 7.96
N PHE A 92 4.82 0.97 9.11
CA PHE A 92 4.50 0.07 10.21
C PHE A 92 3.51 -1.02 9.80
N LEU A 93 2.39 -0.63 9.19
CA LEU A 93 1.34 -1.56 8.76
C LEU A 93 1.82 -2.54 7.67
N THR A 94 2.75 -2.12 6.81
CA THR A 94 3.24 -2.95 5.71
C THR A 94 4.40 -3.87 6.12
N LEU A 95 5.35 -3.39 6.92
CA LEU A 95 6.58 -4.10 7.25
C LEU A 95 6.62 -4.69 8.67
N PHE A 96 6.03 -3.99 9.65
CA PHE A 96 6.15 -4.35 11.06
C PHE A 96 4.93 -5.12 11.59
N LEU A 97 3.74 -4.85 11.08
CA LEU A 97 2.53 -5.61 11.42
C LEU A 97 2.69 -7.13 11.25
N PRO A 98 3.34 -7.65 10.18
CA PRO A 98 3.62 -9.08 10.05
C PRO A 98 4.51 -9.60 11.17
N LYS A 99 5.51 -8.83 11.60
CA LYS A 99 6.43 -9.22 12.67
C LYS A 99 5.79 -9.18 14.06
N VAL A 100 4.77 -8.33 14.25
CA VAL A 100 4.04 -8.21 15.53
C VAL A 100 2.95 -9.28 15.64
N LEU A 101 2.22 -9.57 14.56
CA LEU A 101 1.10 -10.51 14.56
C LEU A 101 1.49 -11.94 14.18
N CYS A 102 2.62 -12.15 13.48
CA CYS A 102 3.28 -13.43 13.33
C CYS A 102 4.57 -13.43 14.14
N THR A 103 4.58 -14.16 15.25
CA THR A 103 5.84 -14.42 15.95
C THR A 103 6.64 -15.47 15.18
N GLU A 104 7.96 -15.47 15.39
CA GLU A 104 8.83 -16.51 14.81
C GLU A 104 8.49 -17.90 15.36
N GLU A 105 7.91 -17.99 16.56
CA GLU A 105 7.44 -19.24 17.16
C GLU A 105 6.22 -19.83 16.44
N ASP A 106 5.27 -19.00 16.02
CA ASP A 106 4.14 -19.42 15.20
C ASP A 106 4.59 -19.93 13.83
N GLN A 107 5.61 -19.28 13.25
CA GLN A 107 6.24 -19.78 12.03
C GLN A 107 7.01 -21.07 12.29
N ASN A 108 7.67 -21.21 13.43
CA ASN A 108 8.43 -22.41 13.79
C ASN A 108 7.52 -23.61 14.08
N ASN A 109 6.33 -23.43 14.66
CA ASN A 109 5.36 -24.50 14.85
C ASN A 109 4.83 -25.04 13.51
N VAL A 110 4.58 -24.15 12.55
CA VAL A 110 4.29 -24.50 11.14
C VAL A 110 5.52 -25.14 10.47
N SER A 111 6.74 -24.70 10.82
CA SER A 111 7.99 -25.21 10.26
C SER A 111 8.44 -26.54 10.86
N LEU A 112 8.04 -26.89 12.08
CA LEU A 112 8.28 -28.18 12.72
C LEU A 112 7.33 -29.26 12.21
N ALA A 113 6.20 -28.84 11.64
CA ALA A 113 5.34 -29.73 10.88
C ALA A 113 6.04 -30.12 9.57
N PHE A 114 6.22 -31.42 9.38
CA PHE A 114 6.72 -32.01 8.17
C PHE A 114 5.52 -32.36 7.28
N PRO A 115 5.44 -31.83 6.05
CA PRO A 115 4.30 -32.07 5.19
C PRO A 115 4.18 -33.56 4.88
N VAL A 116 3.00 -34.12 5.14
CA VAL A 116 2.74 -35.54 4.90
C VAL A 116 2.62 -35.87 3.41
N LYS A 117 2.30 -34.89 2.57
CA LYS A 117 2.28 -35.02 1.11
C LYS A 117 3.52 -34.36 0.49
N ARG A 118 4.15 -35.05 -0.45
CA ARG A 118 5.33 -34.59 -1.21
C ARG A 118 5.04 -34.47 -2.68
N ALA A 119 5.80 -33.62 -3.38
CA ALA A 119 5.66 -33.46 -4.82
C ALA A 119 6.00 -34.76 -5.57
N ASN A 120 6.95 -35.54 -5.05
CA ASN A 120 7.44 -36.76 -5.67
C ASN A 120 7.32 -37.94 -4.69
N ALA A 121 6.79 -39.07 -5.15
CA ALA A 121 6.72 -40.32 -4.37
C ALA A 121 8.11 -40.85 -3.95
N ARG A 122 9.19 -40.47 -4.66
CA ARG A 122 10.56 -40.83 -4.24
C ARG A 122 11.00 -40.14 -2.95
N GLU A 123 10.40 -39.00 -2.60
CA GLU A 123 10.72 -38.26 -1.37
C GLU A 123 10.03 -38.84 -0.13
N THR A 124 9.01 -39.69 -0.30
CA THR A 124 8.30 -40.36 0.80
C THR A 124 8.89 -41.73 1.13
N ILE A 125 9.77 -42.28 0.29
CA ILE A 125 10.42 -43.58 0.51
C ILE A 125 11.23 -43.53 1.82
N GLY A 126 10.99 -44.51 2.69
CA GLY A 126 11.67 -44.61 3.98
C GLY A 126 11.22 -43.59 5.01
N LEU A 127 10.08 -42.90 4.81
CA LEU A 127 9.44 -42.06 5.82
C LEU A 127 8.17 -42.73 6.35
N TRP A 128 7.95 -42.58 7.66
CA TRP A 128 6.92 -43.30 8.40
C TRP A 128 6.21 -42.35 9.35
N ASN A 129 4.87 -42.33 9.31
CA ASN A 129 4.07 -41.58 10.26
C ASN A 129 3.56 -42.50 11.38
N ILE A 130 3.86 -42.12 12.62
CA ILE A 130 3.53 -42.86 13.84
C ILE A 130 3.03 -41.87 14.88
N PHE A 131 1.73 -41.93 15.19
CA PHE A 131 1.01 -41.05 16.11
C PHE A 131 1.21 -39.56 15.84
N GLY A 132 1.36 -39.17 14.57
CA GLY A 132 1.62 -37.78 14.20
C GLY A 132 3.06 -37.32 14.37
N LYS A 133 4.01 -38.25 14.51
CA LYS A 133 5.45 -37.99 14.38
C LYS A 133 5.99 -38.70 13.15
N ILE A 134 6.86 -38.04 12.40
CA ILE A 134 7.52 -38.60 11.24
C ILE A 134 8.88 -39.18 11.65
N TYR A 135 9.11 -40.42 11.25
CA TYR A 135 10.38 -41.13 11.41
C TYR A 135 11.00 -41.42 10.05
N SER A 136 12.33 -41.49 10.00
CA SER A 136 13.08 -41.92 8.83
C SER A 136 13.72 -43.29 9.10
N GLY A 137 13.54 -44.23 8.17
CA GLY A 137 14.08 -45.57 8.26
C GLY A 137 14.00 -46.24 6.88
N PRO A 138 15.01 -46.08 6.01
CA PRO A 138 15.02 -46.70 4.68
C PRO A 138 15.14 -48.23 4.72
N ASN A 139 15.65 -48.79 5.83
CA ASN A 139 15.80 -50.22 6.06
C ASN A 139 14.84 -50.75 7.15
N ALA A 140 13.80 -49.99 7.50
CA ALA A 140 12.96 -50.38 8.62
C ALA A 140 12.34 -51.78 8.42
N LYS A 141 12.22 -52.54 9.51
CA LYS A 141 11.76 -53.95 9.51
C LYS A 141 10.23 -54.05 9.39
N TYR A 142 9.66 -53.53 8.32
CA TYR A 142 8.21 -53.57 8.05
C TYR A 142 7.89 -54.49 6.85
N PRO A 143 6.65 -54.98 6.69
CA PRO A 143 6.29 -55.79 5.54
C PRO A 143 6.38 -54.95 4.26
N LEU A 144 7.37 -55.23 3.43
CA LEU A 144 7.67 -54.57 2.16
C LEU A 144 6.55 -54.75 1.11
N GLU A 145 5.69 -55.76 1.26
CA GLU A 145 4.65 -56.12 0.29
C GLU A 145 3.58 -55.02 0.06
N TRP A 146 3.41 -54.08 1.00
CA TRP A 146 2.50 -52.93 0.80
C TRP A 146 3.16 -51.78 0.01
N PHE A 147 4.50 -51.75 -0.07
CA PHE A 147 5.29 -50.62 -0.55
C PHE A 147 5.78 -50.73 -1.99
N GLU A 148 5.81 -51.94 -2.55
CA GLU A 148 6.29 -52.12 -3.93
C GLU A 148 5.31 -51.57 -4.98
N ASN A 149 4.06 -51.23 -4.61
CA ASN A 149 3.02 -50.87 -5.59
C ASN A 149 2.40 -49.47 -5.48
N ASN A 150 2.69 -48.68 -4.46
CA ASN A 150 2.02 -47.38 -4.31
C ASN A 150 3.00 -46.25 -4.59
N GLY A 151 2.97 -45.73 -5.82
CA GLY A 151 3.55 -44.43 -6.21
C GLY A 151 2.84 -43.25 -5.52
N ASP A 152 2.48 -43.40 -4.24
CA ASP A 152 1.74 -42.43 -3.46
C ASP A 152 2.67 -41.32 -3.00
N THR A 153 2.15 -40.10 -3.12
CA THR A 153 2.82 -38.88 -2.68
C THR A 153 2.68 -38.64 -1.18
N ILE A 154 1.91 -39.47 -0.47
CA ILE A 154 1.57 -39.31 0.95
C ILE A 154 2.39 -40.28 1.79
N ILE A 155 2.99 -39.80 2.88
CA ILE A 155 3.71 -40.60 3.85
C ILE A 155 2.75 -41.61 4.50
N PRO A 156 3.08 -42.91 4.52
CA PRO A 156 2.25 -43.95 5.09
C PRO A 156 2.08 -43.77 6.61
N ASP A 157 0.84 -43.91 7.08
CA ASP A 157 0.50 -43.92 8.50
C ASP A 157 0.42 -45.36 9.01
N ILE A 158 1.43 -45.77 9.78
CA ILE A 158 1.49 -47.11 10.38
C ILE A 158 1.04 -47.13 11.85
N SER A 159 0.59 -45.98 12.37
CA SER A 159 -0.03 -45.89 13.71
C SER A 159 -1.09 -46.97 13.96
N PRO A 160 -1.94 -47.37 12.99
CA PRO A 160 -2.93 -48.43 13.21
C PRO A 160 -2.36 -49.80 13.60
N PHE A 161 -1.10 -50.09 13.26
CA PHE A 161 -0.44 -51.37 13.56
C PHE A 161 0.34 -51.36 14.88
N MET A 162 0.36 -50.21 15.58
CA MET A 162 1.09 -50.01 16.84
C MET A 162 0.15 -50.23 18.04
N LYS A 163 0.59 -51.05 19.00
CA LYS A 163 -0.04 -51.19 20.31
C LYS A 163 -0.09 -49.85 21.02
N ARG A 164 -1.27 -49.51 21.54
CA ARG A 164 -1.48 -48.28 22.31
C ARG A 164 -0.88 -48.46 23.70
N PRO A 165 -0.23 -47.43 24.28
CA PRO A 165 0.31 -47.55 25.62
C PRO A 165 -0.83 -47.71 26.64
N GLN A 166 -0.62 -48.56 27.65
CA GLN A 166 -1.68 -49.03 28.55
C GLN A 166 -2.40 -47.89 29.28
N ASN A 167 -1.67 -46.83 29.64
CA ASN A 167 -2.24 -45.64 30.27
C ASN A 167 -3.31 -44.94 29.41
N VAL A 168 -3.17 -44.96 28.08
CA VAL A 168 -4.16 -44.41 27.15
C VAL A 168 -5.39 -45.33 27.10
N ILE A 169 -5.16 -46.64 27.05
CA ILE A 169 -6.24 -47.64 27.08
C ILE A 169 -7.06 -47.51 28.37
N ASP A 170 -6.40 -47.43 29.53
CA ASP A 170 -7.07 -47.30 30.83
C ASP A 170 -7.87 -45.99 30.93
N LYS A 171 -7.29 -44.89 30.46
CA LYS A 171 -7.95 -43.57 30.39
C LYS A 171 -9.21 -43.62 29.52
N CYS A 172 -9.15 -44.31 28.39
CA CYS A 172 -10.26 -44.48 27.47
C CYS A 172 -11.34 -45.41 28.01
N ASN A 173 -10.96 -46.54 28.62
CA ASN A 173 -11.88 -47.50 29.21
C ASN A 173 -12.67 -46.92 30.39
N ALA A 174 -12.08 -45.96 31.13
CA ALA A 174 -12.77 -45.25 32.20
C ALA A 174 -13.90 -44.31 31.69
N LEU A 175 -13.87 -43.94 30.41
CA LEU A 175 -14.88 -43.10 29.77
C LEU A 175 -15.95 -44.02 29.17
N ASN A 176 -16.90 -44.44 30.01
CA ASN A 176 -18.16 -45.13 29.73
C ASN A 176 -18.24 -45.85 28.37
N SER A 177 -18.28 -47.18 28.38
CA SER A 177 -18.30 -48.08 27.22
C SER A 177 -19.55 -47.98 26.32
N GLU A 178 -20.19 -46.82 26.25
CA GLU A 178 -21.41 -46.58 25.47
C GLU A 178 -21.14 -46.49 23.97
N PHE A 179 -19.93 -46.11 23.56
CA PHE A 179 -19.57 -45.96 22.15
C PHE A 179 -18.73 -47.12 21.61
N ASN A 180 -19.12 -47.62 20.45
CA ASN A 180 -18.48 -48.75 19.77
C ASN A 180 -17.01 -48.49 19.47
N ILE A 181 -16.65 -47.25 19.11
CA ILE A 181 -15.27 -46.84 18.83
C ILE A 181 -14.33 -46.92 20.05
N ILE A 182 -14.88 -46.83 21.27
CA ILE A 182 -14.11 -47.01 22.50
C ILE A 182 -14.09 -48.49 22.91
N ARG A 183 -15.17 -49.23 22.67
CA ARG A 183 -15.23 -50.68 22.98
C ARG A 183 -14.31 -51.50 22.08
N ASN A 184 -14.27 -51.16 20.80
CA ASN A 184 -13.53 -51.87 19.78
C ASN A 184 -12.20 -51.15 19.50
N LEU A 185 -11.38 -51.02 20.54
CA LEU A 185 -10.07 -50.39 20.46
C LEU A 185 -9.19 -51.09 19.40
N PRO A 186 -8.59 -50.33 18.46
CA PRO A 186 -7.53 -50.85 17.63
C PRO A 186 -6.36 -51.19 18.55
N CYS A 187 -5.93 -52.45 18.54
CA CYS A 187 -4.80 -52.90 19.35
C CYS A 187 -4.98 -52.82 20.87
N GLY A 188 -6.18 -53.14 21.38
CA GLY A 188 -6.50 -53.08 22.81
C GLY A 188 -6.10 -54.31 23.64
N ASN A 189 -6.03 -55.51 23.04
CA ASN A 189 -5.76 -56.76 23.75
C ASN A 189 -4.60 -57.54 23.12
N ASP A 190 -3.78 -58.20 23.95
CA ASP A 190 -2.62 -59.00 23.51
C ASP A 190 -2.98 -60.23 22.65
N GLN A 191 -4.26 -60.59 22.56
CA GLN A 191 -4.74 -61.75 21.79
C GLN A 191 -5.34 -61.41 20.42
N ASP A 192 -5.35 -60.14 20.00
CA ASP A 192 -5.69 -59.75 18.62
C ASP A 192 -4.53 -60.14 17.68
N GLN A 193 -4.48 -61.42 17.29
CA GLN A 193 -3.45 -62.01 16.42
C GLN A 193 -3.42 -61.45 14.99
N THR A 194 -4.30 -60.48 14.64
CA THR A 194 -4.50 -60.04 13.25
C THR A 194 -4.12 -58.59 12.94
N GLY A 195 -3.61 -57.78 13.87
CA GLY A 195 -3.34 -56.36 13.52
C GLY A 195 -2.18 -55.63 14.21
N CYS A 196 -1.78 -56.01 15.41
CA CYS A 196 -1.02 -55.11 16.28
C CYS A 196 0.34 -55.67 16.63
N LYS A 197 1.24 -55.59 15.65
CA LYS A 197 2.52 -56.31 15.65
C LYS A 197 3.62 -55.61 16.46
N PHE A 198 3.45 -54.33 16.79
CA PHE A 198 4.53 -53.50 17.31
C PHE A 198 4.14 -52.74 18.57
N LEU A 199 5.08 -52.54 19.49
CA LEU A 199 4.91 -51.67 20.65
C LEU A 199 5.31 -50.24 20.27
N TYR A 200 4.51 -49.26 20.69
CA TYR A 200 4.94 -47.87 20.66
C TYR A 200 5.77 -47.58 21.90
N GLY A 201 7.03 -47.17 21.69
CA GLY A 201 8.00 -46.93 22.76
C GLY A 201 8.62 -45.54 22.68
N SER A 202 9.69 -45.35 23.46
CA SER A 202 10.53 -44.15 23.34
C SER A 202 11.21 -44.09 21.98
N ASP A 203 11.68 -42.91 21.57
CA ASP A 203 12.43 -42.76 20.32
C ASP A 203 13.66 -43.70 20.25
N ALA A 204 14.25 -44.05 21.39
CA ALA A 204 15.34 -45.02 21.49
C ALA A 204 14.87 -46.46 21.17
N TYR A 205 13.69 -46.87 21.67
CA TYR A 205 13.08 -48.15 21.32
C TYR A 205 12.76 -48.21 19.82
N MET A 206 12.19 -47.13 19.27
CA MET A 206 11.86 -47.05 17.84
C MET A 206 13.10 -47.20 16.96
N ALA A 207 14.22 -46.60 17.37
CA ALA A 207 15.49 -46.72 16.65
C ALA A 207 16.10 -48.12 16.76
N GLN A 208 16.07 -48.75 17.94
CA GLN A 208 16.71 -50.05 18.17
C GLN A 208 15.92 -51.23 17.58
N GLU A 209 14.61 -51.26 17.78
CA GLU A 209 13.78 -52.42 17.41
C GLU A 209 13.25 -52.33 15.98
N LEU A 210 12.95 -51.11 15.51
CA LEU A 210 12.29 -50.88 14.22
C LEU A 210 13.19 -50.19 13.19
N GLU A 211 14.41 -49.80 13.56
CA GLU A 211 15.35 -49.03 12.73
C GLU A 211 14.75 -47.70 12.24
N LEU A 212 13.92 -47.08 13.09
CA LEU A 212 13.24 -45.82 12.82
C LEU A 212 13.86 -44.69 13.63
N TYR A 213 14.44 -43.72 12.92
CA TYR A 213 15.13 -42.59 13.51
C TYR A 213 14.23 -41.35 13.53
N ASN A 214 14.26 -40.61 14.64
CA ASN A 214 13.47 -39.38 14.82
C ASN A 214 14.07 -38.16 14.07
N GLN A 215 14.96 -38.39 13.11
CA GLN A 215 15.59 -37.38 12.29
C GLN A 215 15.09 -37.52 10.86
N VAL A 216 14.42 -36.49 10.35
CA VAL A 216 13.87 -36.49 8.98
C VAL A 216 14.76 -35.68 8.03
N PRO A 217 14.64 -35.88 6.70
CA PRO A 217 15.37 -35.09 5.71
C PRO A 217 15.23 -33.59 5.95
N GLY A 218 16.35 -32.86 5.95
CA GLY A 218 16.41 -31.45 6.35
C GLY A 218 16.75 -31.21 7.82
N GLY A 219 17.13 -32.24 8.58
CA GLY A 219 17.74 -32.10 9.91
C GLY A 219 16.76 -31.79 11.05
N LYS A 220 15.44 -31.88 10.79
CA LYS A 220 14.42 -31.69 11.83
C LYS A 220 14.35 -32.92 12.72
N LEU A 221 14.54 -32.74 14.02
CA LEU A 221 14.38 -33.78 15.03
C LEU A 221 12.94 -33.71 15.59
N GLY A 222 12.22 -34.82 15.71
CA GLY A 222 10.89 -34.79 16.31
C GLY A 222 9.81 -34.19 15.41
N ALA A 223 9.99 -34.26 14.09
CA ALA A 223 9.10 -33.55 13.16
C ALA A 223 7.67 -34.10 13.25
N LYS A 224 6.70 -33.20 13.45
CA LYS A 224 5.28 -33.57 13.55
C LYS A 224 4.71 -33.78 12.15
N ALA A 225 3.78 -34.71 11.99
CA ALA A 225 3.07 -34.90 10.73
C ALA A 225 2.12 -33.70 10.47
N GLY A 226 2.43 -32.88 9.46
CA GLY A 226 1.65 -31.73 9.03
C GLY A 226 0.72 -32.09 7.88
N PHE A 227 -0.58 -31.90 8.08
CA PHE A 227 -1.61 -32.10 7.05
C PHE A 227 -2.16 -30.76 6.55
N ASP A 228 -2.40 -30.67 5.25
CA ASP A 228 -3.26 -29.64 4.66
C ASP A 228 -4.70 -30.17 4.51
N TRP A 229 -5.66 -29.27 4.31
CA TRP A 229 -7.07 -29.65 4.09
C TRP A 229 -7.26 -30.56 2.88
N GLU A 230 -6.39 -30.45 1.88
CA GLU A 230 -6.39 -31.29 0.68
C GLU A 230 -5.96 -32.74 0.96
N ASP A 231 -5.22 -32.99 2.04
CA ASP A 231 -4.70 -34.31 2.44
C ASP A 231 -5.72 -35.13 3.24
N ILE A 232 -6.86 -34.51 3.58
CA ILE A 232 -7.95 -35.13 4.33
C ILE A 232 -8.82 -35.95 3.38
N ASN A 233 -8.87 -37.26 3.63
CA ASN A 233 -9.62 -38.25 2.86
C ASN A 233 -10.87 -38.73 3.63
N ASP A 234 -11.62 -39.64 3.02
CA ASP A 234 -12.97 -40.06 3.45
C ASP A 234 -13.05 -40.78 4.83
N TYR A 235 -11.94 -40.86 5.56
CA TYR A 235 -11.87 -41.45 6.90
C TYR A 235 -11.03 -40.62 7.89
N LYS A 236 -10.63 -39.42 7.50
CA LYS A 236 -9.91 -38.49 8.36
C LYS A 236 -10.81 -37.37 8.82
N ILE A 237 -10.68 -37.00 10.09
CA ILE A 237 -11.38 -35.85 10.66
C ILE A 237 -10.42 -34.93 11.39
N VAL A 238 -10.81 -33.68 11.55
CA VAL A 238 -10.05 -32.71 12.35
C VAL A 238 -10.80 -32.43 13.65
N ILE A 239 -10.10 -32.52 14.78
CA ILE A 239 -10.60 -32.12 16.11
C ILE A 239 -9.51 -31.30 16.79
N GLU A 240 -9.80 -30.04 17.13
CA GLU A 240 -8.89 -29.11 17.81
C GLU A 240 -7.54 -28.93 17.09
N GLY A 241 -7.54 -29.06 15.76
CA GLY A 241 -6.33 -28.99 14.94
C GLY A 241 -5.54 -30.30 14.88
N TYR A 242 -5.98 -31.37 15.54
CA TYR A 242 -5.43 -32.72 15.36
C TYR A 242 -6.17 -33.45 14.24
N VAL A 243 -5.42 -34.13 13.38
CA VAL A 243 -5.96 -35.00 12.33
C VAL A 243 -6.02 -36.41 12.88
N LEU A 244 -7.21 -37.01 12.86
CA LEU A 244 -7.46 -38.37 13.32
C LEU A 244 -7.71 -39.27 12.11
N ASN A 245 -7.09 -40.45 12.08
CA ASN A 245 -7.28 -41.46 11.05
C ASN A 245 -8.22 -42.57 11.55
N LEU A 246 -9.48 -42.52 11.13
CA LEU A 246 -10.53 -43.45 11.57
C LEU A 246 -10.68 -44.66 10.64
N LYS A 247 -9.92 -44.73 9.54
CA LYS A 247 -9.96 -45.81 8.56
C LYS A 247 -9.90 -47.20 9.21
N PRO A 248 -8.97 -47.49 10.14
CA PRO A 248 -8.85 -48.82 10.74
C PRO A 248 -10.08 -49.25 11.54
N TYR A 249 -10.76 -48.28 12.15
CA TYR A 249 -11.97 -48.55 12.92
C TYR A 249 -13.13 -48.91 11.98
N PHE A 250 -13.40 -48.08 10.98
CA PHE A 250 -14.50 -48.32 10.04
C PHE A 250 -14.27 -49.56 9.18
N GLU A 251 -13.01 -49.91 8.85
CA GLU A 251 -12.68 -51.15 8.14
C GLU A 251 -12.85 -52.40 9.04
N LYS A 252 -12.47 -52.35 10.33
CA LYS A 252 -12.62 -53.47 11.27
C LYS A 252 -14.07 -53.70 11.69
N LYS A 253 -14.87 -52.63 11.76
CA LYS A 253 -16.26 -52.67 12.23
C LYS A 253 -17.17 -53.54 11.35
N GLY A 254 -16.98 -53.52 10.03
CA GLY A 254 -17.86 -54.24 9.10
C GLY A 254 -19.33 -53.83 9.22
N ASP A 255 -20.23 -54.82 9.35
CA ASP A 255 -21.70 -54.64 9.36
C ASP A 255 -22.32 -54.33 10.73
N GLN A 256 -21.52 -53.99 11.75
CA GLN A 256 -22.07 -53.62 13.07
C GLN A 256 -22.93 -52.34 13.00
N GLU A 257 -23.97 -52.25 13.83
CA GLU A 257 -24.87 -51.09 13.85
C GLU A 257 -24.12 -49.79 14.20
N TYR A 258 -24.47 -48.68 13.54
CA TYR A 258 -23.90 -47.36 13.81
C TYR A 258 -24.49 -46.78 15.08
N ASP A 259 -23.63 -46.52 16.07
CA ASP A 259 -24.04 -45.66 17.17
C ASP A 259 -24.11 -44.20 16.72
N PHE A 260 -24.62 -43.34 17.60
CA PHE A 260 -24.79 -41.92 17.29
C PHE A 260 -23.46 -41.20 17.04
N LEU A 261 -22.37 -41.63 17.71
CA LEU A 261 -21.04 -41.07 17.51
C LEU A 261 -20.44 -41.54 16.18
N ASP A 262 -20.56 -42.82 15.84
CA ASP A 262 -20.10 -43.41 14.58
C ASP A 262 -20.72 -42.69 13.38
N THR A 263 -22.03 -42.44 13.44
CA THR A 263 -22.75 -41.73 12.39
C THR A 263 -22.21 -40.30 12.24
N ALA A 264 -21.98 -39.62 13.37
CA ALA A 264 -21.47 -38.26 13.37
C ALA A 264 -20.02 -38.17 12.89
N LEU A 265 -19.17 -39.14 13.28
CA LEU A 265 -17.78 -39.27 12.83
C LEU A 265 -17.70 -39.58 11.34
N PHE A 266 -18.50 -40.53 10.85
CA PHE A 266 -18.53 -40.90 9.43
C PHE A 266 -19.02 -39.73 8.57
N GLN A 267 -20.06 -39.02 9.01
CA GLN A 267 -20.54 -37.83 8.31
C GLN A 267 -19.50 -36.70 8.32
N ALA A 268 -18.80 -36.49 9.44
CA ALA A 268 -17.72 -35.50 9.51
C ALA A 268 -16.55 -35.85 8.58
N ALA A 269 -16.16 -37.13 8.52
CA ALA A 269 -15.09 -37.62 7.64
C ALA A 269 -15.46 -37.47 6.17
N LYS A 270 -16.67 -37.89 5.79
CA LYS A 270 -17.17 -37.78 4.41
C LYS A 270 -17.27 -36.32 3.95
N ASN A 271 -17.61 -35.42 4.86
CA ASN A 271 -17.67 -33.99 4.57
C ASN A 271 -16.30 -33.28 4.65
N LYS A 272 -15.21 -33.99 4.99
CA LYS A 272 -13.87 -33.44 5.23
C LYS A 272 -13.90 -32.24 6.17
N ALA A 273 -14.77 -32.30 7.19
CA ALA A 273 -15.12 -31.16 8.01
C ALA A 273 -14.33 -31.13 9.33
N ASP A 274 -14.17 -29.91 9.88
CA ASP A 274 -13.72 -29.72 11.25
C ASP A 274 -14.83 -30.14 12.23
N ALA A 275 -14.61 -31.25 12.94
CA ALA A 275 -15.54 -31.78 13.92
C ALA A 275 -15.44 -31.07 15.29
N THR A 276 -14.53 -30.12 15.48
CA THR A 276 -14.33 -29.42 16.77
C THR A 276 -15.62 -28.84 17.33
N LYS A 277 -16.43 -28.17 16.49
CA LYS A 277 -17.71 -27.56 16.92
C LYS A 277 -18.74 -28.61 17.34
N LEU A 278 -18.76 -29.75 16.65
CA LEU A 278 -19.65 -30.88 16.96
C LEU A 278 -19.32 -31.45 18.34
N PHE A 279 -18.03 -31.67 18.61
CA PHE A 279 -17.51 -32.17 19.89
C PHE A 279 -17.62 -31.16 21.03
N ALA A 280 -17.57 -29.85 20.73
CA ALA A 280 -17.74 -28.81 21.74
C ALA A 280 -19.20 -28.64 22.18
N ARG A 281 -20.16 -28.85 21.26
CA ARG A 281 -21.60 -28.67 21.52
C ARG A 281 -22.23 -29.84 22.26
N ASN A 282 -21.82 -31.08 21.97
CA ASN A 282 -22.37 -32.27 22.58
C ASN A 282 -21.56 -32.66 23.83
N THR A 283 -22.23 -32.77 24.98
CA THR A 283 -21.60 -33.09 26.28
C THR A 283 -20.97 -34.47 26.32
N ASP A 284 -21.52 -35.46 25.61
CA ASP A 284 -20.99 -36.83 25.61
C ASP A 284 -19.79 -36.95 24.68
N PHE A 285 -19.84 -36.31 23.52
CA PHE A 285 -18.68 -36.23 22.62
C PHE A 285 -17.53 -35.49 23.29
N LYS A 286 -17.81 -34.45 24.07
CA LYS A 286 -16.79 -33.68 24.81
C LYS A 286 -16.01 -34.56 25.80
N LYS A 287 -16.65 -35.52 26.46
CA LYS A 287 -16.00 -36.47 27.40
C LYS A 287 -15.03 -37.40 26.67
N VAL A 288 -15.45 -37.90 25.50
CA VAL A 288 -14.70 -38.90 24.71
C VAL A 288 -13.63 -38.28 23.81
N LYS A 289 -13.75 -36.99 23.50
CA LYS A 289 -12.84 -36.22 22.63
C LYS A 289 -11.35 -36.48 22.90
N SER A 290 -10.92 -36.37 24.16
CA SER A 290 -9.50 -36.54 24.50
C SER A 290 -9.01 -37.96 24.24
N CYS A 291 -9.86 -38.96 24.50
CA CYS A 291 -9.54 -40.36 24.22
C CYS A 291 -9.41 -40.60 22.70
N LEU A 292 -10.33 -40.08 21.88
CA LEU A 292 -10.26 -40.23 20.42
C LEU A 292 -8.99 -39.62 19.83
N ILE A 293 -8.58 -38.45 20.33
CA ILE A 293 -7.32 -37.82 19.91
C ILE A 293 -6.16 -38.75 20.24
N ASP A 294 -6.06 -39.24 21.49
CA ASP A 294 -4.95 -40.12 21.91
C ASP A 294 -4.93 -41.46 21.13
N LEU A 295 -6.10 -41.98 20.74
CA LEU A 295 -6.23 -43.26 20.03
C LEU A 295 -5.97 -43.17 18.53
N TYR A 296 -6.43 -42.12 17.86
CA TYR A 296 -6.47 -42.07 16.39
C TYR A 296 -5.64 -40.93 15.80
N LYS A 297 -4.88 -40.17 16.60
CA LYS A 297 -4.01 -39.10 16.10
C LYS A 297 -3.07 -39.61 15.02
N SER A 298 -3.18 -39.02 13.85
CA SER A 298 -2.33 -39.22 12.69
C SER A 298 -1.44 -38.00 12.43
N GLY A 299 -1.80 -36.81 12.94
CA GLY A 299 -0.97 -35.61 12.84
C GLY A 299 -1.68 -34.35 13.30
N GLU A 300 -1.16 -33.21 12.86
CA GLU A 300 -1.67 -31.87 13.16
C GLU A 300 -1.95 -31.17 11.83
N LEU A 301 -3.07 -30.44 11.78
CA LEU A 301 -3.42 -29.61 10.65
C LEU A 301 -2.49 -28.40 10.65
N VAL A 302 -1.79 -28.15 9.54
CA VAL A 302 -0.93 -26.99 9.38
C VAL A 302 -1.82 -25.76 9.28
N LYS A 303 -2.07 -25.12 10.41
CA LYS A 303 -2.89 -23.92 10.49
C LYS A 303 -2.00 -22.71 10.74
N SER A 304 -1.97 -21.79 9.79
CA SER A 304 -1.44 -20.44 10.02
C SER A 304 -2.22 -19.80 11.18
N THR A 305 -1.54 -19.19 12.14
CA THR A 305 -2.22 -18.49 13.23
C THR A 305 -3.15 -17.42 12.66
N PRO A 306 -4.30 -17.13 13.32
CA PRO A 306 -5.23 -16.10 12.84
C PRO A 306 -4.55 -14.74 12.61
N GLY A 307 -3.55 -14.41 13.44
CA GLY A 307 -2.71 -13.22 13.27
C GLY A 307 -1.93 -13.23 11.96
N CYS A 308 -1.32 -14.37 11.61
CA CYS A 308 -0.62 -14.53 10.34
C CYS A 308 -1.52 -14.49 9.13
N PHE A 309 -2.67 -15.15 9.21
CA PHE A 309 -3.64 -15.14 8.13
C PHE A 309 -4.17 -13.72 7.86
N ALA A 310 -4.55 -12.99 8.91
CA ALA A 310 -5.04 -11.62 8.80
C ALA A 310 -3.97 -10.68 8.21
N THR A 311 -2.72 -10.83 8.62
CA THR A 311 -1.62 -10.01 8.11
C THR A 311 -1.37 -10.26 6.62
N ASN A 312 -1.37 -11.53 6.19
CA ASN A 312 -1.20 -11.87 4.77
C ASN A 312 -2.31 -11.26 3.91
N ILE A 313 -3.57 -11.38 4.35
CA ILE A 313 -4.71 -10.75 3.66
C ILE A 313 -4.50 -9.23 3.55
N PHE A 314 -4.16 -8.59 4.67
CA PHE A 314 -3.95 -7.15 4.69
C PHE A 314 -2.85 -6.72 3.71
N GLN A 315 -1.72 -7.44 3.69
CA GLN A 315 -0.61 -7.14 2.77
C GLN A 315 -1.02 -7.26 1.30
N TYR A 316 -1.78 -8.29 0.92
CA TYR A 316 -2.25 -8.42 -0.46
C TYR A 316 -3.21 -7.29 -0.85
N VAL A 317 -4.15 -6.94 0.02
CA VAL A 317 -5.08 -5.83 -0.22
C VAL A 317 -4.32 -4.51 -0.34
N ALA A 318 -3.40 -4.23 0.58
CA ALA A 318 -2.58 -3.02 0.54
C ALA A 318 -1.72 -2.93 -0.74
N LEU A 319 -1.11 -4.05 -1.15
CA LEU A 319 -0.31 -4.12 -2.37
C LEU A 319 -1.15 -3.82 -3.62
N ILE A 320 -2.35 -4.40 -3.71
CA ILE A 320 -3.28 -4.15 -4.84
C ILE A 320 -3.66 -2.66 -4.91
N VAL A 321 -3.97 -2.04 -3.77
CA VAL A 321 -4.36 -0.62 -3.73
C VAL A 321 -3.20 0.30 -4.14
N ILE A 322 -2.00 0.09 -3.57
CA ILE A 322 -0.82 0.91 -3.88
C ILE A 322 -0.46 0.77 -5.37
N LEU A 323 -0.38 -0.47 -5.86
CA LEU A 323 -0.06 -0.74 -7.26
C LEU A 323 -1.13 -0.17 -8.20
N GLY A 324 -2.41 -0.25 -7.81
CA GLY A 324 -3.52 0.34 -8.56
C GLY A 324 -3.40 1.86 -8.72
N ILE A 325 -3.12 2.59 -7.64
CA ILE A 325 -2.96 4.06 -7.70
C ILE A 325 -1.78 4.46 -8.59
N VAL A 326 -0.64 3.77 -8.46
CA VAL A 326 0.55 4.01 -9.29
C VAL A 326 0.25 3.72 -10.76
N LEU A 327 -0.42 2.60 -11.04
CA LEU A 327 -0.78 2.21 -12.41
C LEU A 327 -1.73 3.23 -13.05
N ILE A 328 -2.73 3.75 -12.32
CA ILE A 328 -3.63 4.79 -12.83
C ILE A 328 -2.86 6.06 -13.19
N ARG A 329 -1.95 6.52 -12.33
CA ARG A 329 -1.08 7.70 -12.59
C ARG A 329 -0.21 7.48 -13.82
N PHE A 330 0.33 6.28 -13.98
CA PHE A 330 1.16 5.91 -15.10
C PHE A 330 0.38 5.82 -16.42
N ILE A 331 -0.80 5.20 -16.41
CA ILE A 331 -1.70 5.14 -17.57
C ILE A 331 -2.15 6.56 -17.95
N MET A 332 -2.52 7.40 -16.98
CA MET A 332 -2.86 8.81 -17.24
C MET A 332 -1.73 9.55 -17.96
N ALA A 333 -0.48 9.34 -17.53
CA ALA A 333 0.69 9.94 -18.18
C ALA A 333 0.89 9.44 -19.61
N PHE A 334 0.71 8.14 -19.86
CA PHE A 334 0.78 7.58 -21.21
C PHE A 334 -0.32 8.10 -22.13
N VAL A 335 -1.56 8.14 -21.64
CA VAL A 335 -2.70 8.67 -22.40
C VAL A 335 -2.45 10.14 -22.76
N PHE A 336 -1.97 10.93 -21.79
CA PHE A 336 -1.62 12.32 -22.03
C PHE A 336 -0.52 12.46 -23.09
N HIS A 337 0.57 11.70 -22.96
CA HIS A 337 1.69 11.77 -23.90
C HIS A 337 1.29 11.33 -25.31
N TRP A 338 0.60 10.21 -25.44
CA TRP A 338 0.30 9.61 -26.74
C TRP A 338 -0.85 10.30 -27.48
N PHE A 339 -1.89 10.74 -26.77
CA PHE A 339 -3.12 11.24 -27.39
C PHE A 339 -3.36 12.74 -27.22
N ILE A 340 -3.05 13.31 -26.05
CA ILE A 340 -3.46 14.68 -25.71
C ILE A 340 -2.36 15.69 -26.09
N SER A 341 -1.10 15.34 -25.88
CA SER A 341 0.04 16.25 -26.05
C SER A 341 0.12 16.85 -27.45
N ALA A 342 -0.11 16.02 -28.48
CA ALA A 342 -0.08 16.43 -29.88
C ALA A 342 -1.21 17.41 -30.25
N ASN A 343 -2.36 17.32 -29.58
CA ASN A 343 -3.48 18.23 -29.82
C ASN A 343 -3.28 19.59 -29.13
N LEU A 344 -2.61 19.64 -27.99
CA LEU A 344 -2.29 20.89 -27.29
C LEU A 344 -1.20 21.71 -27.99
N SER A 345 -0.28 21.07 -28.72
CA SER A 345 0.77 21.76 -29.48
C SER A 345 0.35 22.18 -30.89
N ARG A 346 -0.86 21.82 -31.35
CA ARG A 346 -1.35 22.23 -32.66
C ARG A 346 -1.71 23.70 -32.63
N ARG A 347 -1.16 24.47 -33.56
CA ARG A 347 -1.59 25.86 -33.78
C ARG A 347 -3.07 25.85 -34.16
N PRO A 348 -3.91 26.75 -33.60
CA PRO A 348 -5.28 26.89 -34.05
C PRO A 348 -5.30 27.16 -35.56
N LYS A 349 -6.26 26.57 -36.28
CA LYS A 349 -6.43 26.85 -37.71
C LYS A 349 -6.75 28.34 -37.85
N ASN A 350 -5.84 29.10 -38.46
CA ASN A 350 -6.04 30.52 -38.75
C ASN A 350 -7.17 30.66 -39.78
N ASN A 351 -8.41 30.72 -39.29
CA ASN A 351 -9.58 31.06 -40.10
C ASN A 351 -9.79 32.59 -40.19
N TYR A 352 -8.86 33.39 -39.67
CA TYR A 352 -8.91 34.85 -39.83
C TYR A 352 -8.49 35.24 -41.24
N LYS A 353 -9.49 35.54 -42.10
CA LYS A 353 -9.25 36.34 -43.30
C LYS A 353 -8.90 37.75 -42.84
N LYS A 354 -7.64 38.18 -43.01
CA LYS A 354 -7.28 39.59 -42.84
C LYS A 354 -8.09 40.40 -43.86
N PRO A 355 -8.93 41.37 -43.46
CA PRO A 355 -9.50 42.31 -44.43
C PRO A 355 -8.33 43.10 -45.04
N ALA A 356 -8.30 43.19 -46.37
CA ALA A 356 -7.29 43.98 -47.06
C ALA A 356 -7.62 45.46 -46.86
N ILE A 357 -6.80 46.17 -46.07
CA ILE A 357 -6.91 47.62 -45.90
C ILE A 357 -5.94 48.30 -46.87
N PRO A 358 -6.38 49.30 -47.65
CA PRO A 358 -5.48 50.11 -48.47
C PRO A 358 -4.60 50.99 -47.57
N LYS A 359 -3.28 50.90 -47.72
CA LYS A 359 -2.32 51.75 -47.00
C LYS A 359 -2.41 53.18 -47.54
N GLN A 360 -2.84 54.15 -46.71
CA GLN A 360 -2.64 55.57 -47.00
C GLN A 360 -1.39 56.07 -46.30
N GLN A 361 -0.46 56.63 -47.08
CA GLN A 361 0.78 57.24 -46.61
C GLN A 361 0.56 58.75 -46.50
N TYR A 362 0.68 59.30 -45.29
CA TYR A 362 0.84 60.73 -45.10
C TYR A 362 2.17 60.98 -44.38
N ALA A 363 3.01 61.82 -44.98
CA ALA A 363 4.30 62.20 -44.43
C ALA A 363 4.18 63.59 -43.79
N VAL A 364 4.37 63.66 -42.47
CA VAL A 364 4.66 64.91 -41.76
C VAL A 364 5.85 64.63 -40.84
N GLY A 365 6.96 65.33 -41.07
CA GLY A 365 8.08 65.41 -40.12
C GLY A 365 8.77 64.09 -39.74
N GLY A 366 9.47 63.45 -40.67
CA GLY A 366 10.67 62.63 -40.39
C GLY A 366 10.53 61.31 -39.61
N VAL A 367 9.39 60.99 -39.00
CA VAL A 367 9.14 59.71 -38.31
C VAL A 367 7.94 59.01 -38.95
N SER A 368 8.19 57.94 -39.71
CA SER A 368 7.11 57.11 -40.28
C SER A 368 6.61 56.10 -39.26
N LYS A 369 5.68 56.50 -38.39
CA LYS A 369 4.85 55.54 -37.65
C LYS A 369 3.75 55.04 -38.60
N GLN A 370 3.74 53.75 -38.92
CA GLN A 370 2.64 53.18 -39.71
C GLN A 370 1.41 53.11 -38.81
N ILE A 371 0.52 54.09 -38.93
CA ILE A 371 -0.82 54.01 -38.34
C ILE A 371 -1.60 53.06 -39.23
N SER A 372 -1.59 51.77 -38.89
CA SER A 372 -2.54 50.81 -39.44
C SER A 372 -3.87 51.05 -38.75
N ASP A 373 -4.71 51.89 -39.32
CA ASP A 373 -6.07 52.10 -38.82
C ASP A 373 -6.91 50.87 -39.18
N ASP A 374 -6.70 49.76 -38.44
CA ASP A 374 -7.49 48.55 -38.57
C ASP A 374 -8.84 48.78 -37.86
N PRO A 375 -9.97 48.81 -38.59
CA PRO A 375 -11.29 48.99 -37.98
C PRO A 375 -11.68 47.85 -37.01
N ASN A 376 -10.92 46.75 -36.99
CA ASN A 376 -11.08 45.66 -36.01
C ASN A 376 -10.17 45.76 -34.78
N GLU A 377 -9.31 46.77 -34.68
CA GLU A 377 -8.54 47.00 -33.44
C GLU A 377 -9.47 47.55 -32.35
N LEU A 378 -9.58 46.79 -31.27
CA LEU A 378 -10.38 47.08 -30.08
C LEU A 378 -9.65 48.06 -29.15
N PHE A 379 -10.38 48.81 -28.32
CA PHE A 379 -9.73 49.51 -27.22
C PHE A 379 -9.30 48.50 -26.15
N GLY A 380 -8.01 48.52 -25.79
CA GLY A 380 -7.40 47.63 -24.81
C GLY A 380 -7.01 48.36 -23.53
N ILE A 381 -7.46 47.84 -22.38
CA ILE A 381 -6.99 48.28 -21.07
C ILE A 381 -5.95 47.26 -20.57
N MET A 382 -4.74 47.73 -20.31
CA MET A 382 -3.66 46.94 -19.74
C MET A 382 -3.57 47.26 -18.24
N LEU A 383 -4.30 46.47 -17.45
CA LEU A 383 -4.28 46.55 -15.99
C LEU A 383 -2.95 46.01 -15.46
N VAL A 384 -2.21 46.85 -14.75
CA VAL A 384 -0.93 46.49 -14.10
C VAL A 384 -1.09 46.72 -12.61
N THR A 385 -0.87 45.69 -11.79
CA THR A 385 -0.90 45.81 -10.34
C THR A 385 0.52 45.75 -9.79
N CYS A 386 0.97 46.81 -9.14
CA CYS A 386 2.31 46.94 -8.57
C CYS A 386 2.25 46.80 -7.04
N TYR A 387 2.97 45.82 -6.49
CA TYR A 387 3.01 45.54 -5.05
C TYR A 387 4.44 45.60 -4.52
N SER A 388 4.87 46.77 -4.04
CA SER A 388 6.19 46.96 -3.44
C SER A 388 7.35 46.41 -4.29
N GLU A 389 7.18 46.43 -5.62
CA GLU A 389 8.14 45.91 -6.59
C GLU A 389 9.36 46.84 -6.70
N SER A 390 10.47 46.34 -7.24
CA SER A 390 11.63 47.21 -7.52
C SER A 390 11.39 48.08 -8.75
N GLU A 391 12.03 49.26 -8.80
CA GLU A 391 11.97 50.15 -9.98
C GLU A 391 12.36 49.41 -11.27
N ALA A 392 13.41 48.59 -11.23
CA ALA A 392 13.85 47.84 -12.40
C ALA A 392 12.78 46.86 -12.93
N SER A 393 12.05 46.20 -12.02
CA SER A 393 10.96 45.29 -12.38
C SER A 393 9.77 46.03 -12.99
N MET A 394 9.37 47.14 -12.37
CA MET A 394 8.25 47.96 -12.87
C MET A 394 8.59 48.60 -14.21
N ARG A 395 9.79 49.18 -14.35
CA ARG A 395 10.28 49.76 -15.61
C ARG A 395 10.29 48.74 -16.73
N CYS A 396 10.81 47.53 -16.49
CA CYS A 396 10.81 46.46 -17.47
C CYS A 396 9.38 46.10 -17.95
N THR A 397 8.43 46.00 -17.01
CA THR A 397 7.03 45.69 -17.32
C THR A 397 6.36 46.82 -18.11
N LEU A 398 6.49 48.07 -17.65
CA LEU A 398 5.87 49.23 -18.28
C LEU A 398 6.48 49.52 -19.65
N ASP A 399 7.79 49.45 -19.81
CA ASP A 399 8.46 49.61 -21.10
C ASP A 399 8.04 48.50 -22.08
N SER A 400 7.85 47.27 -21.60
CA SER A 400 7.38 46.16 -22.44
C SER A 400 5.96 46.37 -22.94
N LEU A 401 5.08 46.96 -22.11
CA LEU A 401 3.70 47.27 -22.47
C LEU A 401 3.59 48.55 -23.33
N ALA A 402 4.44 49.54 -23.07
CA ALA A 402 4.51 50.76 -23.87
C ALA A 402 5.03 50.47 -25.28
N ASN A 403 6.10 49.67 -25.41
CA ASN A 403 6.75 49.36 -26.69
C ASN A 403 6.10 48.20 -27.48
N THR A 404 4.90 47.76 -27.12
CA THR A 404 4.17 46.79 -27.96
C THR A 404 3.78 47.39 -29.31
N ASP A 405 3.69 46.57 -30.35
CA ASP A 405 3.22 46.99 -31.70
C ASP A 405 1.72 47.34 -31.77
N TYR A 406 0.98 47.35 -30.66
CA TYR A 406 -0.42 47.76 -30.60
C TYR A 406 -0.56 49.28 -30.67
N SER A 407 -1.55 49.78 -31.41
CA SER A 407 -1.77 51.22 -31.59
C SER A 407 -1.89 51.94 -30.24
N ASP A 408 -1.08 52.98 -30.04
CA ASP A 408 -1.07 53.77 -28.81
C ASP A 408 -2.41 54.50 -28.59
N ASP A 409 -3.11 54.86 -29.67
CA ASP A 409 -4.42 55.54 -29.62
C ASP A 409 -5.54 54.62 -29.09
N LYS A 410 -5.31 53.31 -29.06
CA LYS A 410 -6.27 52.30 -28.62
C LYS A 410 -5.82 51.56 -27.36
N LYS A 411 -4.79 52.06 -26.68
CA LYS A 411 -4.11 51.38 -25.57
C LYS A 411 -4.12 52.27 -24.33
N LEU A 412 -4.74 51.79 -23.26
CA LEU A 412 -4.73 52.45 -21.95
C LEU A 412 -3.95 51.60 -20.95
N LEU A 413 -2.86 52.13 -20.39
CA LEU A 413 -2.19 51.51 -19.24
C LEU A 413 -2.91 51.97 -17.98
N PHE A 414 -3.46 51.03 -17.22
CA PHE A 414 -4.15 51.30 -15.96
C PHE A 414 -3.37 50.67 -14.81
N ILE A 415 -2.58 51.50 -14.11
CA ILE A 415 -1.65 51.05 -13.07
C ILE A 415 -2.29 51.21 -11.69
N VAL A 416 -2.28 50.14 -10.90
CA VAL A 416 -2.79 50.11 -9.52
C VAL A 416 -1.62 49.79 -8.59
N ALA A 417 -1.27 50.74 -7.73
CA ALA A 417 -0.24 50.55 -6.70
C ALA A 417 -0.85 50.13 -5.36
N ASP A 418 -0.07 49.41 -4.55
CA ASP A 418 -0.46 48.82 -3.25
C ASP A 418 -0.61 49.83 -2.10
N GLY A 419 -0.23 51.08 -2.32
CA GLY A 419 -0.35 52.19 -1.37
C GLY A 419 0.95 53.00 -1.28
N ILE A 420 1.00 53.97 -0.37
CA ILE A 420 2.21 54.75 -0.06
C ILE A 420 3.13 53.86 0.82
N ILE A 421 3.61 52.77 0.25
CA ILE A 421 4.45 51.75 0.89
C ILE A 421 5.80 51.74 0.17
N THR A 422 6.89 51.73 0.94
CA THR A 422 8.25 51.58 0.44
C THR A 422 8.65 50.11 0.50
N GLY A 423 8.87 49.50 -0.67
CA GLY A 423 9.38 48.12 -0.77
C GLY A 423 10.81 47.99 -0.22
N SER A 424 11.19 46.78 0.20
CA SER A 424 12.52 46.53 0.76
C SER A 424 13.61 46.79 -0.28
N GLY A 425 14.46 47.80 -0.04
CA GLY A 425 15.54 48.19 -0.96
C GLY A 425 15.17 49.29 -1.98
N ASN A 426 14.00 49.92 -1.84
CA ASN A 426 13.61 51.10 -2.62
C ASN A 426 13.64 52.37 -1.75
N ASP A 427 14.03 53.50 -2.35
CA ASP A 427 14.07 54.81 -1.68
C ASP A 427 12.76 55.61 -1.80
N LYS A 428 11.80 55.12 -2.60
CA LYS A 428 10.53 55.77 -2.94
C LYS A 428 9.36 54.79 -2.79
N SER A 429 8.16 55.32 -2.58
CA SER A 429 6.95 54.48 -2.51
C SER A 429 6.59 53.93 -3.90
N THR A 430 5.85 52.82 -3.96
CA THR A 430 5.39 52.24 -5.23
C THR A 430 4.76 53.26 -6.20
N PRO A 431 3.79 54.11 -5.79
CA PRO A 431 3.22 55.12 -6.70
C PRO A 431 4.24 56.19 -7.13
N ASP A 432 5.15 56.61 -6.24
CA ASP A 432 6.19 57.61 -6.59
C ASP A 432 7.17 57.06 -7.63
N ILE A 433 7.50 55.77 -7.55
CA ILE A 433 8.32 55.11 -8.56
C ILE A 433 7.58 55.09 -9.90
N CYS A 434 6.30 54.72 -9.92
CA CYS A 434 5.47 54.76 -11.13
C CYS A 434 5.45 56.16 -11.77
N ILE A 435 5.18 57.21 -10.98
CA ILE A 435 5.15 58.60 -11.45
C ILE A 435 6.51 59.02 -12.01
N SER A 436 7.62 58.61 -11.37
CA SER A 436 8.97 58.96 -11.84
C SER A 436 9.35 58.39 -13.21
N MET A 437 8.60 57.42 -13.72
CA MET A 437 8.81 56.81 -15.03
C MET A 437 7.90 57.39 -16.13
N MET A 438 7.05 58.37 -15.79
CA MET A 438 6.03 58.91 -16.70
C MET A 438 6.14 60.43 -16.81
N GLU A 439 5.76 60.98 -17.96
CA GLU A 439 5.57 62.42 -18.11
C GLU A 439 4.17 62.78 -17.62
N MET A 440 4.10 63.64 -16.60
CA MET A 440 2.84 64.03 -15.97
C MET A 440 2.24 65.23 -16.70
N ASP A 441 0.94 65.16 -16.97
CA ASP A 441 0.18 66.34 -17.37
C ASP A 441 0.11 67.30 -16.16
N PRO A 442 0.45 68.60 -16.34
CA PRO A 442 0.39 69.61 -15.28
C PRO A 442 -0.94 69.67 -14.52
N ALA A 443 -2.05 69.25 -15.13
CA ALA A 443 -3.36 69.18 -14.47
C ALA A 443 -3.43 68.12 -13.35
N PHE A 444 -2.50 67.16 -13.32
CA PHE A 444 -2.51 66.02 -12.39
C PHE A 444 -1.26 65.93 -11.50
N GLU A 445 -0.50 67.01 -11.38
CA GLU A 445 0.74 67.06 -10.57
C GLU A 445 0.48 66.77 -9.07
N ASN A 446 -0.68 67.18 -8.56
CA ASN A 446 -1.12 66.92 -7.19
C ASN A 446 -2.48 66.19 -7.19
N PRO A 447 -2.52 64.86 -7.23
CA PRO A 447 -3.77 64.12 -7.29
C PRO A 447 -4.56 64.25 -5.98
N GLU A 448 -5.81 64.70 -6.07
CA GLU A 448 -6.72 64.77 -4.92
C GLU A 448 -7.27 63.38 -4.57
N PRO A 449 -7.23 62.96 -3.28
CA PRO A 449 -7.82 61.71 -2.85
C PRO A 449 -9.31 61.62 -3.18
N GLN A 450 -9.72 60.56 -3.87
CA GLN A 450 -11.12 60.31 -4.21
C GLN A 450 -11.72 59.22 -3.30
N SER A 451 -12.94 59.44 -2.82
CA SER A 451 -13.69 58.40 -2.11
C SER A 451 -14.17 57.33 -3.08
N TYR A 452 -14.06 56.06 -2.72
CA TYR A 452 -14.60 54.95 -3.49
C TYR A 452 -15.50 54.06 -2.61
N ILE A 453 -16.43 53.35 -3.25
CA ILE A 453 -17.23 52.30 -2.60
C ILE A 453 -16.62 50.96 -2.99
N ALA A 454 -16.10 50.22 -2.02
CA ALA A 454 -15.56 48.88 -2.26
C ALA A 454 -16.71 47.90 -2.58
N VAL A 455 -16.61 47.19 -3.71
CA VAL A 455 -17.62 46.19 -4.13
C VAL A 455 -17.57 44.93 -3.24
N ALA A 456 -16.44 44.69 -2.58
CA ALA A 456 -16.26 43.66 -1.57
C ALA A 456 -15.39 44.20 -0.43
N ALA A 457 -15.62 43.72 0.79
CA ALA A 457 -14.69 43.93 1.88
C ALA A 457 -13.41 43.14 1.57
N GLY A 458 -12.30 43.87 1.36
CA GLY A 458 -10.96 43.33 1.15
C GLY A 458 -10.42 42.67 2.39
#